data_AF-A0A511H504-F1
#
_entry.id   AF-A0A511H504-F1
#
_cell.length_a   1.000
_cell.length_b   1.000
_cell.length_c   1.000
_cell.angle_alpha   90.00
_cell.angle_beta   90.00
_cell.angle_gamma   90.00
#
_symmetry.space_group_name_H-M   'P 1'
#
loop_
_entity.id
_entity.type
_entity.pdbx_description
1 polymer ?
#
loop_
_entity_poly.entity_id
_entity_poly.type
_entity_poly.pdbx_seq_one_letter_code
_entity_poly.pdbx_strand_id
1 'polypeptide(L)'
;MGTDLYRDGMARLDAGDVAEARRLLEEALRKSPGDVAVMHGLSRVLDQAGERARSVELLEHAHARAPSEPGPAHDLAMALLEREEDVRAVQVLTPVLEAHPEDTRAHLFMAMALAKSDAARARIHTAKALMDSDPDVKLQAQALDDVLAEHQRLS
;
A
#
# COMPACT_ATOMS: atom_id res chain seq x y z
N MET A 1 -17.47 -15.64 -13.66
CA MET A 1 -16.84 -15.16 -14.90
C MET A 1 -15.82 -14.03 -14.67
N GLY A 2 -16.15 -12.91 -14.00
CA GLY A 2 -15.13 -11.90 -13.63
C GLY A 2 -14.22 -12.34 -12.47
N THR A 3 -14.81 -12.92 -11.43
CA THR A 3 -14.10 -13.44 -10.24
C THR A 3 -13.15 -14.60 -10.55
N ASP A 4 -13.47 -15.42 -11.56
CA ASP A 4 -12.61 -16.53 -11.98
C ASP A 4 -11.35 -16.03 -12.71
N LEU A 5 -11.51 -15.03 -13.60
CA LEU A 5 -10.38 -14.36 -14.24
C LEU A 5 -9.48 -13.64 -13.24
N TYR A 6 -10.06 -13.01 -12.22
CA TYR A 6 -9.29 -12.40 -11.14
C TYR A 6 -8.45 -13.43 -10.40
N ARG A 7 -9.07 -14.53 -9.96
CA ARG A 7 -8.36 -15.60 -9.22
C ARG A 7 -7.24 -16.21 -10.05
N ASP A 8 -7.53 -16.54 -11.31
CA ASP A 8 -6.53 -17.11 -12.22
C ASP A 8 -5.41 -16.11 -12.51
N GLY A 9 -5.76 -14.84 -12.70
CA GLY A 9 -4.78 -13.75 -12.90
C GLY A 9 -3.85 -13.58 -11.71
N MET A 10 -4.37 -13.60 -10.48
CA MET A 10 -3.57 -13.55 -9.26
C MET A 10 -2.68 -14.80 -9.12
N ALA A 11 -3.21 -16.00 -9.41
CA ALA A 11 -2.41 -17.22 -9.37
C ALA A 11 -1.26 -17.20 -10.39
N ARG A 12 -1.46 -16.61 -11.57
CA ARG A 12 -0.40 -16.41 -12.57
C ARG A 12 0.65 -15.40 -12.09
N LEU A 13 0.22 -14.33 -11.42
CA LEU A 13 1.12 -13.35 -10.83
C LEU A 13 2.02 -13.98 -9.76
N ASP A 14 1.44 -14.78 -8.86
CA ASP A 14 2.19 -15.50 -7.82
C ASP A 14 3.17 -16.53 -8.40
N ALA A 15 2.85 -17.10 -9.57
CA ALA A 15 3.74 -17.98 -10.31
C ALA A 15 4.83 -17.24 -11.11
N GLY A 16 4.84 -15.90 -11.10
CA GLY A 16 5.77 -15.07 -11.88
C GLY A 16 5.43 -14.95 -13.36
N ASP A 17 4.28 -15.47 -13.80
CA ASP A 17 3.79 -15.36 -15.18
C ASP A 17 3.08 -14.01 -15.39
N VAL A 18 3.86 -12.93 -15.34
CA VAL A 18 3.39 -11.54 -15.40
C VAL A 18 2.59 -11.27 -16.68
N ALA A 19 2.99 -11.88 -17.80
CA ALA A 19 2.33 -11.69 -19.09
C ALA A 19 0.90 -12.25 -19.09
N GLU A 20 0.71 -13.48 -18.61
CA GLU A 20 -0.61 -14.09 -18.56
C GLU A 20 -1.48 -13.48 -17.45
N ALA A 21 -0.88 -13.14 -16.31
CA ALA A 21 -1.55 -12.41 -15.23
C ALA A 21 -2.16 -11.10 -15.74
N ARG A 22 -1.38 -10.33 -16.51
CA ARG A 22 -1.84 -9.10 -17.16
C ARG A 22 -3.03 -9.34 -18.05
N ARG A 23 -2.93 -10.32 -18.97
CA ARG A 23 -3.99 -10.62 -19.93
C ARG A 23 -5.31 -10.95 -19.22
N LEU A 24 -5.24 -11.77 -18.17
CA LEU A 24 -6.41 -12.20 -17.38
C LEU A 24 -7.01 -11.03 -16.59
N LEU A 25 -6.19 -10.22 -15.93
CA LEU A 25 -6.65 -9.09 -15.11
C LEU A 25 -7.17 -7.93 -15.97
N GLU A 26 -6.60 -7.67 -17.15
CA GLU A 26 -7.18 -6.73 -18.13
C GLU A 26 -8.54 -7.22 -18.66
N GLU A 27 -8.71 -8.53 -18.88
CA GLU A 27 -10.02 -9.10 -19.23
C GLU A 27 -11.02 -9.01 -18.06
N ALA A 28 -10.58 -9.29 -16.84
CA ALA A 28 -11.40 -9.13 -15.65
C ALA A 28 -11.87 -7.68 -15.49
N LEU A 29 -10.98 -6.71 -15.68
CA LEU A 29 -11.29 -5.29 -15.57
C LEU A 29 -12.26 -4.84 -16.67
N ARG A 30 -12.13 -5.35 -17.90
CA ARG A 30 -13.11 -5.08 -18.97
C ARG A 30 -14.50 -5.59 -18.62
N LYS A 31 -14.61 -6.72 -17.94
CA LYS A 31 -15.90 -7.28 -17.49
C LYS A 31 -16.45 -6.55 -16.27
N SER A 32 -15.58 -6.04 -15.40
CA SER A 32 -15.94 -5.31 -14.18
C SER A 32 -15.12 -4.01 -14.02
N PRO A 33 -15.40 -2.94 -14.80
CA PRO A 33 -14.55 -1.74 -14.85
C PRO A 33 -14.45 -0.91 -13.55
N GLY A 34 -15.21 -1.28 -12.52
CA GLY A 34 -15.23 -0.62 -11.22
C GLY A 34 -14.77 -1.50 -10.07
N ASP A 35 -14.29 -2.71 -10.35
CA ASP A 35 -13.86 -3.67 -9.33
C ASP A 35 -12.48 -3.29 -8.79
N VAL A 36 -12.46 -2.82 -7.54
CA VAL A 36 -11.26 -2.34 -6.84
C VAL A 36 -10.24 -3.45 -6.66
N ALA A 37 -10.67 -4.69 -6.40
CA ALA A 37 -9.76 -5.82 -6.25
C ALA A 37 -9.06 -6.15 -7.57
N VAL A 38 -9.77 -6.05 -8.70
CA VAL A 38 -9.18 -6.25 -10.02
C VAL A 38 -8.23 -5.10 -10.38
N MET A 39 -8.58 -3.85 -10.08
CA MET A 39 -7.68 -2.70 -10.27
C MET A 39 -6.38 -2.89 -9.48
N HIS A 40 -6.48 -3.30 -8.21
CA HIS A 40 -5.33 -3.58 -7.36
C HIS A 40 -4.49 -4.74 -7.86
N GLY A 41 -5.13 -5.84 -8.28
CA GLY A 41 -4.41 -6.96 -8.89
C GLY A 41 -3.63 -6.53 -10.13
N LEU A 42 -4.26 -5.77 -11.03
CA LEU A 42 -3.62 -5.28 -12.24
C LEU A 42 -2.51 -4.24 -11.95
N SER A 43 -2.64 -3.42 -10.90
CA SER A 43 -1.57 -2.48 -10.54
C SER A 43 -0.32 -3.22 -10.07
N ARG A 44 -0.48 -4.31 -9.29
CA ARG A 44 0.64 -5.18 -8.90
C ARG A 44 1.33 -5.83 -10.11
N VAL A 45 0.57 -6.25 -11.11
CA VAL A 45 1.12 -6.75 -12.39
C VAL A 45 1.93 -5.67 -13.12
N LEU A 46 1.35 -4.46 -13.25
CA LEU A 46 2.01 -3.34 -13.91
C LEU A 46 3.31 -2.95 -13.22
N ASP A 47 3.31 -2.98 -11.89
CA ASP A 47 4.50 -2.71 -11.10
C ASP A 47 5.61 -3.73 -11.34
N GLN A 48 5.27 -5.03 -11.30
CA GLN A 48 6.23 -6.10 -11.59
C GLN A 48 6.74 -6.08 -13.05
N ALA A 49 5.97 -5.50 -13.97
CA ALA A 49 6.37 -5.24 -15.35
C ALA A 49 7.24 -3.98 -15.52
N GLY A 50 7.54 -3.24 -14.45
CA GLY A 50 8.29 -1.98 -14.46
C GLY A 50 7.47 -0.77 -14.93
N GLU A 51 6.16 -0.91 -15.11
CA GLU A 51 5.25 0.16 -15.54
C GLU A 51 4.70 0.94 -14.34
N ARG A 52 5.60 1.38 -13.44
CA ARG A 52 5.21 1.94 -12.13
C ARG A 52 4.31 3.17 -12.22
N ALA A 53 4.48 4.02 -13.23
CA ALA A 53 3.60 5.17 -13.45
C ALA A 53 2.14 4.75 -13.69
N ARG A 54 1.91 3.73 -14.52
CA ARG A 54 0.57 3.20 -14.82
C ARG A 54 -0.01 2.44 -13.62
N SER A 55 0.84 1.79 -12.84
CA SER A 55 0.44 1.17 -11.57
C SER A 55 -0.13 2.23 -10.61
N VAL A 56 0.58 3.35 -10.41
CA VAL A 56 0.14 4.45 -9.55
C VAL A 56 -1.18 5.06 -10.04
N GLU A 57 -1.34 5.34 -11.32
CA GLU A 57 -2.61 5.84 -11.88
C GLU A 57 -3.79 4.90 -11.55
N LEU A 58 -3.56 3.59 -11.67
CA LEU A 58 -4.59 2.59 -11.39
C LEU A 58 -4.90 2.49 -9.89
N LEU A 59 -3.89 2.62 -9.03
CA LEU A 59 -4.06 2.68 -7.58
C LEU A 59 -4.80 3.94 -7.14
N GLU A 60 -4.53 5.09 -7.74
CA GLU A 60 -5.29 6.33 -7.51
C GLU A 60 -6.77 6.16 -7.87
N HIS A 61 -7.06 5.51 -8.99
CA HIS A 61 -8.44 5.18 -9.38
C HIS A 61 -9.11 4.20 -8.41
N ALA A 62 -8.38 3.18 -7.95
CA ALA A 62 -8.88 2.21 -6.98
C ALA A 62 -9.18 2.87 -5.63
N HIS A 63 -8.26 3.69 -5.11
CA HIS A 63 -8.42 4.44 -3.87
C HIS A 63 -9.56 5.46 -3.95
N ALA A 64 -9.71 6.17 -5.08
CA ALA A 64 -10.84 7.09 -5.26
C ALA A 64 -12.21 6.38 -5.21
N ARG A 65 -12.27 5.10 -5.59
CA ARG A 65 -13.50 4.30 -5.54
C ARG A 65 -13.77 3.71 -4.16
N ALA A 66 -12.73 3.28 -3.45
CA ALA A 66 -12.85 2.73 -2.11
C ALA A 66 -11.72 3.24 -1.22
N PRO A 67 -11.87 4.46 -0.64
CA PRO A 67 -10.79 5.13 0.09
C PRO A 67 -10.30 4.39 1.33
N SER A 68 -11.17 3.57 1.95
CA SER A 68 -10.84 2.80 3.15
C SER A 68 -10.23 1.43 2.86
N GLU A 69 -10.20 0.97 1.61
CA GLU A 69 -9.67 -0.37 1.27
C GLU A 69 -8.15 -0.41 1.45
N PRO A 70 -7.61 -1.24 2.36
CA PRO A 70 -6.20 -1.18 2.71
C PRO A 70 -5.26 -1.51 1.56
N GLY A 71 -5.58 -2.52 0.74
CA GLY A 71 -4.70 -3.04 -0.31
C GLY A 71 -4.20 -1.97 -1.28
N PRO A 72 -5.08 -1.29 -2.03
CA PRO A 72 -4.67 -0.21 -2.93
C PRO A 72 -4.01 0.97 -2.21
N ALA A 73 -4.52 1.32 -1.03
CA ALA A 73 -4.02 2.46 -0.26
C ALA A 73 -2.59 2.24 0.24
N HIS A 74 -2.25 1.01 0.63
CA HIS A 74 -0.89 0.60 1.02
C HIS A 74 0.11 0.78 -0.13
N ASP A 75 -0.20 0.21 -1.30
CA ASP A 75 0.69 0.27 -2.45
C ASP A 75 0.82 1.72 -2.97
N LEU A 76 -0.27 2.50 -2.92
CA LEU A 76 -0.26 3.92 -3.28
C LEU A 76 0.58 4.73 -2.28
N ALA A 77 0.40 4.53 -0.98
CA ALA A 77 1.16 5.22 0.04
C ALA A 77 2.65 4.92 -0.07
N MET A 78 3.03 3.67 -0.32
CA MET A 78 4.42 3.29 -0.54
C MET A 78 5.02 4.01 -1.76
N ALA A 79 4.31 4.06 -2.88
CA ALA A 79 4.76 4.78 -4.08
C ALA A 79 4.88 6.30 -3.85
N LEU A 80 4.01 6.88 -3.00
CA LEU A 80 4.08 8.29 -2.63
C LEU A 80 5.28 8.58 -1.70
N LEU A 81 5.55 7.70 -0.74
CA LEU A 81 6.71 7.81 0.16
C LEU A 81 8.03 7.74 -0.60
N GLU A 82 8.16 6.85 -1.59
CA GLU A 82 9.33 6.77 -2.48
C GLU A 82 9.58 8.07 -3.27
N ARG A 83 8.51 8.85 -3.51
CA ARG A 83 8.55 10.13 -4.21
C ARG A 83 8.63 11.33 -3.24
N GLU A 84 8.82 11.06 -1.95
CA GLU A 84 8.82 12.06 -0.87
C GLU A 84 7.52 12.89 -0.78
N GLU A 85 6.41 12.35 -1.30
CA GLU A 85 5.08 12.97 -1.25
C GLU A 85 4.36 12.65 0.06
N ASP A 86 5.05 12.89 1.18
CA ASP A 86 4.67 12.46 2.54
C ASP A 86 3.25 12.93 2.94
N VAL A 87 2.87 14.16 2.57
CA VAL A 87 1.53 14.72 2.86
C VAL A 87 0.42 13.94 2.15
N ARG A 88 0.65 13.51 0.90
CA ARG A 88 -0.34 12.72 0.16
C ARG A 88 -0.44 11.30 0.71
N ALA A 89 0.69 10.72 1.14
CA ALA A 89 0.68 9.41 1.81
C ALA A 89 -0.20 9.44 3.07
N VAL A 90 -0.08 10.49 3.91
CA VAL A 90 -0.97 10.68 5.08
C VAL A 90 -2.44 10.75 4.66
N GLN A 91 -2.76 11.50 3.60
CA GLN A 91 -4.14 11.64 3.10
C GLN A 91 -4.73 10.29 2.64
N VAL A 92 -3.94 9.48 1.94
CA VAL A 92 -4.36 8.15 1.47
C VAL A 92 -4.58 7.18 2.64
N LEU A 93 -3.73 7.22 3.67
CA LEU A 93 -3.78 6.27 4.79
C LEU A 93 -4.80 6.64 5.87
N THR A 94 -5.21 7.91 5.95
CA THR A 94 -6.19 8.38 6.95
C THR A 94 -7.51 7.60 6.90
N PRO A 95 -8.23 7.50 5.76
CA PRO A 95 -9.49 6.77 5.70
C PRO A 95 -9.33 5.26 5.97
N VAL A 96 -8.16 4.68 5.65
CA VAL A 96 -7.86 3.28 5.96
C VAL A 96 -7.81 3.09 7.48
N LEU A 97 -7.09 3.95 8.19
CA LEU A 97 -6.93 3.85 9.64
C LEU A 97 -8.18 4.24 10.42
N GLU A 98 -9.07 5.03 9.84
CA GLU A 98 -10.41 5.29 10.39
C GLU A 98 -11.31 4.05 10.32
N ALA A 99 -11.26 3.30 9.20
CA ALA A 99 -12.06 2.10 9.00
C ALA A 99 -11.44 0.83 9.61
N HIS A 100 -10.11 0.76 9.63
CA HIS A 100 -9.29 -0.37 10.08
C HIS A 100 -8.22 0.11 11.08
N PRO A 101 -8.62 0.45 12.32
CA PRO A 101 -7.69 1.05 13.31
C PRO A 101 -6.55 0.14 13.79
N GLU A 102 -6.63 -1.14 13.45
CA GLU A 102 -5.66 -2.19 13.78
C GLU A 102 -4.81 -2.60 12.57
N ASP A 103 -4.92 -1.90 11.44
CA ASP A 103 -4.07 -2.15 10.28
C ASP A 103 -2.64 -1.69 10.58
N THR A 104 -1.81 -2.64 10.97
CA THR A 104 -0.42 -2.46 11.38
C THR A 104 0.47 -1.98 10.23
N ARG A 105 0.17 -2.37 8.98
CA ARG A 105 0.91 -1.92 7.80
C ARG A 105 0.55 -0.48 7.43
N ALA A 106 -0.73 -0.11 7.48
CA ALA A 106 -1.13 1.29 7.33
C ALA A 106 -0.49 2.16 8.42
N HIS A 107 -0.36 1.66 9.65
CA HIS A 107 0.35 2.34 10.72
C HIS A 107 1.84 2.50 10.43
N LEU A 108 2.51 1.50 9.86
CA LEU A 108 3.92 1.64 9.45
C LEU A 108 4.09 2.76 8.43
N PHE A 109 3.30 2.75 7.34
CA PHE A 109 3.41 3.78 6.30
C PHE A 109 3.02 5.18 6.80
N MET A 110 2.05 5.26 7.71
CA MET A 110 1.67 6.52 8.35
C MET A 110 2.82 7.06 9.23
N ALA A 111 3.49 6.17 9.97
CA ALA A 111 4.65 6.53 10.76
C ALA A 111 5.80 7.05 9.89
N MET A 112 6.08 6.38 8.77
CA MET A 112 7.09 6.80 7.79
C MET A 112 6.77 8.19 7.21
N ALA A 113 5.51 8.42 6.82
CA ALA A 113 5.06 9.70 6.27
C ALA A 113 5.17 10.87 7.29
N LEU A 114 4.98 10.58 8.57
CA LEU A 114 5.03 11.58 9.64
C LEU A 114 6.43 11.78 10.21
N ALA A 115 7.37 10.87 9.98
CA ALA A 115 8.66 10.84 10.67
C ALA A 115 9.44 12.17 10.62
N LYS A 116 9.38 12.87 9.49
CA LYS A 116 10.07 14.16 9.27
C LYS A 116 9.32 15.37 9.84
N SER A 117 7.99 15.29 9.94
CA SER A 117 7.13 16.46 10.22
C SER A 117 6.50 16.44 11.61
N ASP A 118 6.23 15.25 12.16
CA ASP A 118 5.63 15.04 13.46
C ASP A 118 6.14 13.72 14.07
N ALA A 119 7.33 13.79 14.66
CA ALA A 119 7.97 12.64 15.30
C ALA A 119 7.13 12.05 16.45
N ALA A 120 6.32 12.86 17.13
CA ALA A 120 5.48 12.39 18.23
C ALA A 120 4.35 11.49 17.71
N ARG A 121 3.64 11.92 16.68
CA ARG A 121 2.62 11.09 16.03
C ARG A 121 3.23 9.89 15.31
N ALA A 122 4.40 10.05 14.69
CA ALA A 122 5.12 8.95 14.07
C ALA A 122 5.36 7.80 15.06
N ARG A 123 5.85 8.09 16.27
CA ARG A 123 6.07 7.06 17.31
C ARG A 123 4.79 6.33 17.73
N ILE A 124 3.66 7.02 17.82
CA ILE A 124 2.37 6.38 18.15
C ILE A 124 2.02 5.33 17.09
N HIS A 125 2.20 5.67 15.82
CA HIS A 125 1.96 4.75 14.72
C HIS A 125 3.01 3.64 14.65
N THR A 126 4.28 3.93 14.90
CA THR A 126 5.35 2.92 15.00
C THR A 126 5.06 1.88 16.08
N ALA A 127 4.60 2.30 17.26
CA ALA A 127 4.25 1.40 18.35
C ALA A 127 3.15 0.39 17.96
N LYS A 128 2.18 0.82 17.16
CA LYS A 128 1.15 -0.07 16.61
C LYS A 128 1.72 -1.00 15.53
N ALA A 129 2.55 -0.48 14.63
CA ALA A 129 3.20 -1.29 13.59
C ALA A 129 4.08 -2.41 14.18
N LEU A 130 4.72 -2.20 15.34
CA LEU A 130 5.48 -3.22 16.07
C LEU A 130 4.64 -4.41 16.56
N MET A 131 3.31 -4.28 16.58
CA MET A 131 2.39 -5.35 16.97
C MET A 131 2.12 -6.35 15.82
N ASP A 132 2.58 -6.07 14.59
CA ASP A 132 2.33 -6.93 13.43
C ASP A 132 2.90 -8.35 13.64
N SER A 133 2.25 -9.37 13.09
CA SER A 133 2.81 -10.72 13.07
C SER A 133 3.93 -10.90 12.03
N ASP A 134 3.94 -10.08 10.98
CA ASP A 134 4.91 -10.08 9.90
C ASP A 134 6.28 -9.57 10.40
N PRO A 135 7.34 -10.42 10.37
CA PRO A 135 8.67 -10.02 10.80
C PRO A 135 9.25 -8.83 10.05
N ASP A 136 8.89 -8.66 8.77
CA ASP A 136 9.45 -7.58 7.95
C ASP A 136 8.83 -6.24 8.35
N VAL A 137 7.52 -6.20 8.59
CA VAL A 137 6.83 -5.01 9.10
C VAL A 137 7.39 -4.61 10.47
N LYS A 138 7.59 -5.60 11.36
CA LYS A 138 8.21 -5.37 12.67
C LYS A 138 9.62 -4.81 12.56
N LEU A 139 10.45 -5.36 11.66
CA LEU A 139 11.82 -4.91 11.46
C LEU A 139 11.86 -3.46 10.95
N GLN A 140 10.99 -3.12 10.00
CA GLN A 140 10.87 -1.75 9.48
C GLN A 140 10.40 -0.78 10.57
N ALA A 141 9.41 -1.18 11.38
CA ALA A 141 8.93 -0.38 12.50
C ALA A 141 10.01 -0.17 13.57
N GLN A 142 10.80 -1.20 13.89
CA GLN A 142 11.91 -1.08 14.85
C GLN A 142 12.99 -0.14 14.36
N ALA A 143 13.40 -0.25 13.09
CA ALA A 143 14.38 0.65 12.49
C ALA A 143 13.91 2.11 12.53
N LEU A 144 12.61 2.34 12.29
CA LEU A 144 12.02 3.67 12.39
C LEU A 144 12.00 4.19 13.84
N ASP A 145 11.67 3.35 14.82
CA ASP A 145 11.67 3.71 16.24
C ASP A 145 13.07 4.17 16.70
N ASP A 146 14.11 3.43 16.30
CA ASP A 146 15.49 3.73 16.61
C ASP A 146 15.90 5.12 16.06
N VAL A 147 15.54 5.41 14.80
CA VAL A 147 15.80 6.71 14.16
C VAL A 147 15.05 7.84 14.89
N LEU A 148 13.79 7.63 15.25
CA LEU A 148 12.97 8.63 15.95
C LEU A 148 13.45 8.89 17.39
N ALA A 149 14.08 7.89 18.02
CA ALA A 149 14.68 8.01 19.35
C ALA A 149 16.02 8.77 19.31
N GLU A 150 16.84 8.55 18.27
CA GLU A 150 18.09 9.29 18.09
C GLU A 150 17.85 10.79 17.83
N HIS A 151 16.89 11.12 16.96
CA HIS A 151 16.51 12.51 16.69
C HIS A 151 16.07 13.27 17.95
N GLN A 152 15.43 12.61 18.91
CA GLN A 152 15.00 13.23 20.17
C GLN A 152 16.16 13.52 21.13
N ARG A 153 17.22 12.70 21.09
CA ARG A 153 18.38 12.90 21.98
C ARG A 153 19.26 14.07 21.54
N LEU A 154 19.17 14.46 20.27
CA LEU A 154 19.99 15.52 19.65
C LEU A 154 19.28 16.88 19.57
N SER A 155 18.00 16.96 19.95
CA SER A 155 17.18 18.19 19.97
C SER A 155 16.95 18.70 21.39
#